data_AF-A0A417FQC9-F1
#
_entry.id   AF-A0A417FQC9-F1
#
_cell.length_a   1.000
_cell.length_b   1.000
_cell.length_c   1.000
_cell.angle_alpha   90.00
_cell.angle_beta   90.00
_cell.angle_gamma   90.00
#
_symmetry.space_group_name_H-M   'P 1'
#
loop_
_entity.id
_entity.type
_entity.pdbx_description
1 polymer ?
#
loop_
_entity_poly.entity_id
_entity_poly.type
_entity_poly.pdbx_seq_one_letter_code
_entity_poly.pdbx_strand_id
1 'polypeptide(L)'
;MNRKIFVDGLTEAPHYSKEQRKDIFERSLKSCNWKTKCTIAMEEFAELQQEISKQIRGYDDKIGLLEEMADAYNSLELLKSIFHISESDVLRAIDVKLKREDDNLKHAEAEKNREKMLNE
;
A
#
# COMPACT_ATOMS: atom_id res chain seq x y z
N MET A 1 -4.32 16.90 -0.86
CA MET A 1 -5.73 16.67 -0.48
C MET A 1 -6.37 17.76 0.37
N ASN A 2 -7.70 17.76 0.44
CA ASN A 2 -8.47 18.44 1.49
C ASN A 2 -8.76 17.46 2.64
N ARG A 3 -7.86 17.42 3.63
CA ARG A 3 -7.90 16.56 4.83
C ARG A 3 -9.26 16.57 5.55
N LYS A 4 -9.95 17.73 5.55
CA LYS A 4 -11.25 17.87 6.20
C LYS A 4 -12.31 17.00 5.52
N ILE A 5 -12.33 16.97 4.19
CA ILE A 5 -13.28 16.15 3.43
C ILE A 5 -13.06 14.66 3.71
N PHE A 6 -11.79 14.21 3.79
CA PHE A 6 -11.49 12.83 4.10
C PHE A 6 -11.96 12.43 5.50
N VAL A 7 -11.66 13.25 6.52
CA VAL A 7 -12.08 13.01 7.91
C VAL A 7 -13.61 13.01 8.06
N ASP A 8 -14.28 13.97 7.43
CA ASP A 8 -15.74 14.03 7.41
C ASP A 8 -16.32 12.76 6.74
N GLY A 9 -15.73 12.34 5.61
CA GLY A 9 -16.11 11.12 4.90
C GLY A 9 -15.87 9.81 5.67
N LEU A 10 -14.84 9.75 6.54
CA LEU A 10 -14.64 8.61 7.45
C LEU A 10 -15.78 8.49 8.47
N THR A 11 -16.34 9.63 8.91
CA THR A 11 -17.45 9.66 9.86
C THR A 11 -18.76 9.21 9.19
N GLU A 12 -18.99 9.64 7.96
CA GLU A 12 -20.16 9.24 7.18
C GLU A 12 -20.10 7.78 6.73
N ALA A 13 -18.90 7.25 6.50
CA ALA A 13 -18.61 5.88 6.10
C ALA A 13 -19.54 5.39 4.97
N PRO A 14 -19.30 5.76 3.70
CA PRO A 14 -20.24 5.53 2.60
C PRO A 14 -20.51 4.05 2.24
N HIS A 15 -19.90 3.08 2.94
CA HIS A 15 -20.17 1.64 2.91
C HIS A 15 -20.50 1.03 1.52
N TYR A 16 -19.79 1.44 0.47
CA TYR A 16 -20.03 0.93 -0.88
C TYR A 16 -19.88 -0.60 -0.96
N SER A 17 -20.78 -1.27 -1.67
CA SER A 17 -20.68 -2.69 -2.01
C SER A 17 -19.49 -2.95 -2.93
N LYS A 18 -19.10 -4.23 -3.11
CA LYS A 18 -18.01 -4.59 -4.04
C LYS A 18 -18.34 -4.17 -5.48
N GLU A 19 -19.58 -4.34 -5.90
CA GLU A 19 -20.08 -3.99 -7.23
C GLU A 19 -20.05 -2.47 -7.43
N GLN A 20 -20.46 -1.69 -6.43
CA GLN A 20 -20.40 -0.23 -6.49
C GLN A 20 -18.95 0.28 -6.58
N ARG A 21 -18.04 -0.28 -5.77
CA ARG A 21 -16.61 0.07 -5.85
C ARG A 21 -16.05 -0.23 -7.23
N LYS A 22 -16.39 -1.40 -7.79
CA LYS A 22 -15.96 -1.79 -9.13
C LYS A 22 -16.49 -0.84 -10.21
N ASP A 23 -17.77 -0.46 -10.17
CA ASP A 23 -18.35 0.49 -11.12
C ASP A 23 -17.64 1.86 -11.07
N ILE A 24 -17.47 2.42 -9.87
CA ILE A 24 -16.78 3.70 -9.67
C ILE A 24 -15.35 3.63 -10.23
N PHE A 25 -14.67 2.54 -9.95
CA PHE A 25 -13.30 2.32 -10.37
C PHE A 25 -13.18 2.16 -11.90
N GLU A 26 -14.07 1.40 -12.54
CA GLU A 26 -14.13 1.27 -14.00
C GLU A 26 -14.42 2.61 -14.69
N ARG A 27 -15.30 3.42 -14.10
CA ARG A 27 -15.57 4.79 -14.58
C ARG A 27 -14.35 5.69 -14.43
N SER A 28 -13.61 5.58 -13.32
CA SER A 28 -12.35 6.29 -13.11
C SER A 28 -11.32 5.91 -14.17
N LEU A 29 -11.14 4.61 -14.45
CA LEU A 29 -10.21 4.15 -15.50
C LEU A 29 -10.52 4.73 -16.88
N LYS A 30 -11.81 4.86 -17.22
CA LYS A 30 -12.26 5.44 -18.49
C LYS A 30 -12.14 6.96 -18.56
N SER A 31 -11.93 7.64 -17.43
CA SER A 31 -11.99 9.11 -17.36
C SER A 31 -10.75 9.81 -17.94
N CYS A 32 -9.60 9.13 -17.98
CA CYS A 32 -8.37 9.66 -18.58
C CYS A 32 -7.48 8.53 -19.11
N ASN A 33 -6.43 8.90 -19.85
CA ASN A 33 -5.52 7.93 -20.43
C ASN A 33 -4.70 7.18 -19.35
N TRP A 34 -4.27 5.97 -19.68
CA TRP A 34 -3.54 5.11 -18.74
C TRP A 34 -2.21 5.70 -18.26
N LYS A 35 -1.52 6.54 -19.06
CA LYS A 35 -0.28 7.19 -18.63
C LYS A 35 -0.55 8.21 -17.53
N THR A 36 -1.59 9.01 -17.67
CA THR A 36 -2.04 9.95 -16.63
C THR A 36 -2.42 9.22 -15.35
N LYS A 37 -3.11 8.08 -15.46
CA LYS A 37 -3.39 7.20 -14.30
C LYS A 37 -2.12 6.69 -13.63
N CYS A 38 -1.12 6.28 -14.39
CA CYS A 38 0.18 5.90 -13.84
C CYS A 38 0.90 7.08 -13.18
N THR A 39 0.83 8.29 -13.73
CA THR A 39 1.39 9.49 -13.10
C THR A 39 0.74 9.77 -11.76
N ILE A 40 -0.58 9.71 -11.67
CA ILE A 40 -1.32 9.84 -10.41
C ILE A 40 -0.83 8.77 -9.41
N ALA A 41 -0.76 7.50 -9.81
CA ALA A 41 -0.25 6.44 -8.93
C ALA A 41 1.18 6.73 -8.42
N MET A 42 2.05 7.31 -9.24
CA MET A 42 3.39 7.72 -8.80
C MET A 42 3.34 8.86 -7.78
N GLU A 43 2.42 9.81 -7.94
CA GLU A 43 2.21 10.93 -6.99
C GLU A 43 1.71 10.37 -5.64
N GLU A 44 0.69 9.51 -5.63
CA GLU A 44 0.16 8.90 -4.40
C GLU A 44 1.24 8.10 -3.65
N PHE A 45 2.10 7.35 -4.37
CA PHE A 45 3.21 6.64 -3.74
C PHE A 45 4.28 7.59 -3.17
N ALA A 46 4.50 8.74 -3.80
CA ALA A 46 5.40 9.76 -3.29
C ALA A 46 4.83 10.48 -2.05
N GLU A 47 3.51 10.66 -1.96
CA GLU A 47 2.83 11.20 -0.79
C GLU A 47 2.88 10.21 0.39
N LEU A 48 2.64 8.91 0.15
CA LEU A 48 2.84 7.87 1.16
C LEU A 48 4.28 7.84 1.67
N GLN A 49 5.28 7.95 0.78
CA GLN A 49 6.69 8.05 1.17
C GLN A 49 6.93 9.25 2.11
N GLN A 50 6.31 10.40 1.82
CA GLN A 50 6.43 11.60 2.65
C GLN A 50 5.79 11.40 4.03
N GLU A 51 4.60 10.79 4.12
CA GLU A 51 3.96 10.50 5.41
C GLU A 51 4.75 9.50 6.24
N ILE A 52 5.31 8.44 5.64
CA ILE A 52 6.22 7.52 6.34
C ILE A 52 7.45 8.29 6.89
N SER A 53 8.01 9.21 6.10
CA SER A 53 9.13 10.05 6.55
C SER A 53 8.77 10.96 7.72
N LYS A 54 7.52 11.45 7.78
CA LYS A 54 7.02 12.21 8.93
C LYS A 54 6.91 11.31 10.17
N GLN A 55 6.36 10.11 10.04
CA GLN A 55 6.26 9.16 11.15
C GLN A 55 7.63 8.81 11.77
N ILE A 56 8.63 8.53 10.93
CA ILE A 56 10.00 8.25 11.39
C ILE A 56 10.62 9.43 12.14
N ARG A 57 10.25 10.67 11.78
CA ARG A 57 10.69 11.90 12.48
C ARG A 57 9.88 12.22 13.74
N GLY A 58 8.94 11.36 14.12
CA GLY A 58 8.13 11.51 15.34
C GLY A 58 6.88 12.36 15.19
N TYR A 59 6.44 12.65 13.96
CA TYR A 59 5.14 13.27 13.72
C TYR A 59 4.05 12.19 13.83
N ASP A 60 3.16 12.28 14.81
CA ASP A 60 2.10 11.28 15.07
C ASP A 60 0.81 11.53 14.25
N ASP A 61 0.95 11.86 12.95
CA ASP A 61 -0.21 12.08 12.06
C ASP A 61 -0.71 10.75 11.47
N LYS A 62 -1.37 9.96 12.32
CA LYS A 62 -1.94 8.66 11.93
C LYS A 62 -3.03 8.79 10.86
N ILE A 63 -3.78 9.89 10.85
CA ILE A 63 -4.86 10.13 9.88
C ILE A 63 -4.28 10.43 8.51
N GLY A 64 -3.25 11.28 8.43
CA GLY A 64 -2.50 11.52 7.19
C GLY A 64 -1.93 10.22 6.63
N LEU A 65 -1.26 9.42 7.46
CA LEU A 65 -0.75 8.12 7.02
C LEU A 65 -1.86 7.20 6.50
N LEU A 66 -3.01 7.13 7.17
CA LEU A 66 -4.13 6.30 6.74
C LEU A 66 -4.71 6.73 5.40
N GLU A 67 -4.81 8.05 5.17
CA GLU A 67 -5.27 8.65 3.91
C GLU A 67 -4.38 8.18 2.75
N GLU A 68 -3.06 8.43 2.85
CA GLU A 68 -2.12 8.06 1.79
C GLU A 68 -1.98 6.54 1.59
N MET A 69 -2.18 5.74 2.65
CA MET A 69 -2.26 4.28 2.52
C MET A 69 -3.47 3.86 1.67
N ALA A 70 -4.62 4.50 1.87
CA ALA A 70 -5.83 4.21 1.09
C ALA A 70 -5.63 4.58 -0.39
N ASP A 71 -4.98 5.72 -0.66
CA ASP A 71 -4.68 6.15 -2.03
C ASP A 71 -3.64 5.26 -2.71
N ALA A 72 -2.64 4.77 -1.96
CA ALA A 72 -1.70 3.75 -2.45
C ALA A 72 -2.42 2.42 -2.79
N TYR A 73 -3.37 1.97 -1.98
CA TYR A 73 -4.17 0.77 -2.30
C TYR A 73 -4.98 0.96 -3.59
N ASN A 74 -5.67 2.09 -3.74
CA ASN A 74 -6.42 2.40 -4.97
C ASN A 74 -5.49 2.46 -6.19
N SER A 75 -4.30 3.03 -6.03
CA SER A 75 -3.27 3.08 -7.07
C SER A 75 -2.75 1.70 -7.46
N LEU A 76 -2.59 0.78 -6.53
CA LEU A 76 -2.24 -0.62 -6.86
C LEU A 76 -3.35 -1.31 -7.66
N GLU A 77 -4.61 -1.14 -7.29
CA GLU A 77 -5.75 -1.67 -8.06
C GLU A 77 -5.78 -1.12 -9.48
N LEU A 78 -5.49 0.18 -9.63
CA LEU A 78 -5.37 0.87 -10.91
C LEU A 78 -4.29 0.26 -11.79
N LEU A 79 -3.08 0.07 -11.24
CA LEU A 79 -1.96 -0.53 -11.96
C LEU A 79 -2.25 -1.98 -12.36
N LYS A 80 -2.86 -2.77 -11.45
CA LYS A 80 -3.29 -4.14 -11.75
C LYS A 80 -4.22 -4.18 -12.96
N SER A 81 -5.19 -3.27 -13.00
CA SER A 81 -6.16 -3.20 -14.09
C SER A 81 -5.53 -2.71 -15.41
N ILE A 82 -4.66 -1.70 -15.36
CA ILE A 82 -3.97 -1.14 -16.55
C ILE A 82 -3.03 -2.16 -17.17
N PHE A 83 -2.27 -2.88 -16.36
CA PHE A 83 -1.26 -3.84 -16.82
C PHE A 83 -1.73 -5.28 -16.85
N HIS A 84 -3.03 -5.51 -16.65
CA HIS A 84 -3.64 -6.85 -16.65
C HIS A 84 -2.97 -7.84 -15.69
N ILE A 85 -2.57 -7.36 -14.51
CA ILE A 85 -2.00 -8.18 -13.44
C ILE A 85 -3.15 -8.67 -12.56
N SER A 86 -3.28 -9.99 -12.42
CA SER A 86 -4.34 -10.57 -11.59
C SER A 86 -4.00 -10.52 -10.09
N GLU A 87 -5.01 -10.57 -9.23
CA GLU A 87 -4.83 -10.79 -7.78
C GLU A 87 -3.94 -11.99 -7.50
N SER A 88 -4.14 -13.08 -8.26
CA SER A 88 -3.40 -14.32 -8.07
C SER A 88 -1.91 -14.14 -8.35
N ASP A 89 -1.53 -13.29 -9.31
CA ASP A 89 -0.14 -13.01 -9.63
C ASP A 89 0.52 -12.21 -8.50
N VAL A 90 -0.20 -11.21 -7.98
CA VAL A 90 0.26 -10.39 -6.85
C VAL A 90 0.45 -11.25 -5.60
N LEU A 91 -0.51 -12.09 -5.26
CA LEU A 91 -0.42 -12.98 -4.08
C LEU A 91 0.76 -13.94 -4.19
N ARG A 92 0.96 -14.57 -5.35
CA ARG A 92 2.14 -15.42 -5.56
C ARG A 92 3.45 -14.64 -5.43
N ALA A 93 3.50 -13.40 -5.92
CA ALA A 93 4.68 -12.55 -5.77
C ALA A 93 4.93 -12.16 -4.30
N ILE A 94 3.87 -11.91 -3.52
CA ILE A 94 3.95 -11.67 -2.07
C ILE A 94 4.51 -12.90 -1.36
N ASP A 95 4.00 -14.10 -1.63
CA ASP A 95 4.48 -15.34 -1.00
C ASP A 95 5.97 -15.57 -1.28
N VAL A 96 6.43 -15.32 -2.51
CA VAL A 96 7.86 -15.40 -2.87
C VAL A 96 8.69 -14.40 -2.06
N LYS A 97 8.18 -13.19 -1.81
CA LYS A 97 8.87 -12.16 -1.01
C LYS A 97 8.89 -12.51 0.48
N LEU A 98 7.77 -12.97 1.03
CA LEU A 98 7.66 -13.40 2.42
C LEU A 98 8.55 -14.60 2.71
N LYS A 99 8.62 -15.59 1.80
CA LYS A 99 9.52 -16.74 1.96
C LYS A 99 10.98 -16.32 2.08
N ARG A 100 11.42 -15.34 1.28
CA ARG A 100 12.79 -14.80 1.36
C ARG A 100 13.05 -14.13 2.71
N GLU A 101 12.08 -13.38 3.22
CA GLU A 101 12.22 -12.73 4.52
C GLU A 101 12.25 -13.74 5.67
N ASP A 102 11.39 -14.76 5.63
CA ASP A 102 11.40 -15.89 6.59
C ASP A 102 12.75 -16.62 6.60
N ASP A 103 13.35 -16.85 5.43
CA ASP A 103 14.68 -17.44 5.34
C ASP A 103 15.77 -16.54 5.94
N ASN A 104 15.74 -15.23 5.64
CA ASN A 104 16.66 -14.26 6.21
C ASN A 104 16.58 -14.22 7.74
N LEU A 105 15.37 -14.22 8.29
CA LEU A 105 15.14 -14.23 9.74
C LEU A 105 15.68 -15.51 10.38
N LYS A 106 15.43 -16.69 9.81
CA LYS A 106 15.98 -17.97 10.29
C LYS A 106 17.50 -17.98 10.29
N HIS A 107 18.11 -17.43 9.24
CA HIS A 107 19.57 -17.31 9.18
C HIS A 107 20.12 -16.40 10.28
N ALA A 108 19.50 -15.23 10.48
CA ALA A 108 19.89 -14.28 11.52
C ALA A 108 19.69 -14.84 12.94
N GLU A 109 18.62 -15.61 13.17
CA GLU A 109 18.38 -16.30 14.44
C GLU A 109 19.42 -17.39 14.71
N ALA A 110 19.76 -18.20 13.70
CA ALA A 110 20.79 -19.22 13.82
C ALA A 110 22.17 -18.64 14.10
N GLU A 111 22.49 -17.47 13.52
CA GLU A 111 23.73 -16.74 13.80
C GLU A 111 23.79 -16.24 15.24
N LYS A 112 22.74 -15.55 15.70
CA LYS A 112 22.61 -15.09 17.10
C LYS A 112 22.72 -16.24 18.09
N ASN A 113 22.14 -17.41 17.79
CA ASN A 113 22.20 -18.57 18.67
C ASN A 113 23.61 -19.17 18.74
N ARG A 114 24.34 -19.23 17.62
CA ARG A 114 25.75 -19.66 17.60
C ARG A 114 26.66 -18.71 18.38
N GLU A 115 26.47 -17.41 18.23
CA GLU A 115 27.25 -16.40 18.99
C GLU A 115 27.02 -16.53 20.50
N LYS A 116 25.79 -16.77 20.94
CA LYS A 116 25.49 -17.02 22.36
C LYS A 116 26.22 -18.25 22.88
N MET A 117 26.17 -19.36 22.16
CA MET A 117 26.85 -20.62 22.54
C MET A 117 28.38 -20.51 22.58
N LEU A 118 28.99 -19.58 21.84
CA LEU A 118 30.43 -19.36 21.86
C LEU A 118 30.88 -18.43 23.00
N ASN A 119 29.95 -17.66 23.57
CA ASN A 119 30.20 -16.68 24.63
C ASN A 119 29.71 -17.16 26.01
N GLU A 120 29.18 -18.37 26.10
CA GLU A 120 28.82 -19.11 27.33
C GLU A 120 29.86 -20.20 27.62
#